data_AF-A0A6V8NKB5-F1
#
_entry.id   AF-A0A6V8NKB5-F1
#
_cell.length_a   1.000
_cell.length_b   1.000
_cell.length_c   1.000
_cell.angle_alpha   90.00
_cell.angle_beta   90.00
_cell.angle_gamma   90.00
#
_symmetry.space_group_name_H-M   'P 1'
#
loop_
_entity.id
_entity.type
_entity.pdbx_description
1 polymer ?
#
loop_
_entity_poly.entity_id
_entity_poly.type
_entity_poly.pdbx_seq_one_letter_code
_entity_poly.pdbx_strand_id
1 'polypeptide(L)' 'ETLACAVVVQDARNVSDAVAAKTGVRHETPQVLLIREGECVWNTSHRSITLESLKEATTKN' A
#
# COMPACT_ATOMS: atom_id res chain seq x y z
N GLU A 1 -11.12 12.98 -2.11
CA GLU A 1 -9.74 13.31 -1.70
C GLU A 1 -9.05 12.02 -1.32
N THR A 2 -7.83 11.79 -1.82
CA THR A 2 -7.07 10.57 -1.51
C THR A 2 -6.05 10.92 -0.43
N LEU A 3 -6.14 10.28 0.74
CA LEU A 3 -5.17 10.47 1.82
C LEU A 3 -3.97 9.56 1.58
N ALA A 4 -2.76 10.09 1.83
CA ALA A 4 -1.53 9.33 1.78
C ALA A 4 -0.93 9.23 3.18
N CYS A 5 -0.48 8.03 3.56
CA CYS A 5 0.22 7.75 4.80
C CYS A 5 1.49 6.94 4.47
N ALA A 6 2.57 7.18 5.21
CA ALA A 6 3.81 6.43 5.08
C ALA A 6 4.10 5.69 6.39
N VAL A 7 4.48 4.42 6.27
CA VAL A 7 4.96 3.61 7.39
C VAL A 7 6.44 3.33 7.14
N VAL A 8 7.30 3.92 7.98
CA VAL A 8 8.73 3.60 7.96
C VAL A 8 8.94 2.32 8.76
N VAL A 9 9.21 1.22 8.04
CA VAL A 9 9.24 -0.14 8.61
C VAL A 9 10.24 -0.28 9.76
N GLN A 10 11.36 0.44 9.70
CA GLN A 10 12.41 0.42 10.73
C GLN A 10 11.94 1.05 12.04
N ASP A 11 11.05 2.05 11.97
CA ASP A 11 10.56 2.79 13.12
C ASP A 11 9.24 2.22 13.67
N ALA A 12 8.44 1.57 12.81
CA ALA A 12 7.07 1.17 13.11
C ALA A 12 6.75 -0.26 12.66
N ARG A 13 7.60 -1.23 13.01
CA ARG A 13 7.45 -2.64 12.63
C ARG A 13 6.07 -3.21 12.97
N ASN A 14 5.58 -2.97 14.18
CA ASN A 14 4.26 -3.42 14.63
C ASN A 14 3.11 -2.86 13.77
N VAL A 15 3.22 -1.62 13.29
CA VAL A 15 2.23 -1.02 12.39
C VAL A 15 2.28 -1.70 11.03
N SER A 16 3.48 -1.92 10.50
CA SER A 16 3.68 -2.64 9.24
C SER A 16 3.09 -4.06 9.29
N ASP A 17 3.34 -4.79 10.38
CA ASP A 17 2.78 -6.14 10.59
C ASP A 17 1.25 -6.11 10.72
N ALA A 18 0.69 -5.10 11.40
CA ALA A 18 -0.75 -4.91 11.52
C ALA A 18 -1.41 -4.59 10.17
N VAL A 19 -0.76 -3.83 9.29
CA VAL A 19 -1.24 -3.57 7.93
C VAL A 19 -1.31 -4.88 7.15
N ALA A 20 -0.26 -5.70 7.19
CA ALA A 20 -0.25 -7.00 6.51
C ALA A 20 -1.35 -7.94 7.04
N ALA A 21 -1.53 -8.00 8.36
CA ALA A 21 -2.57 -8.83 8.98
C ALA A 21 -4.00 -8.37 8.62
N LYS A 22 -4.26 -7.05 8.61
CA LYS A 22 -5.60 -6.51 8.29
C LYS A 22 -5.96 -6.62 6.82
N THR A 23 -4.98 -6.43 5.94
CA THR A 23 -5.22 -6.40 4.49
C THR A 23 -5.06 -7.77 3.83
N GLY A 24 -4.43 -8.74 4.52
CA GLY A 24 -4.06 -10.03 3.94
C GLY A 24 -2.91 -9.94 2.92
N VAL A 25 -2.38 -8.74 2.66
CA VAL A 25 -1.28 -8.53 1.70
C VAL A 25 0.04 -8.78 2.40
N ARG A 26 0.87 -9.64 1.79
CA ARG A 26 2.22 -9.91 2.28
C ARG A 26 3.04 -8.62 2.29
N HIS A 27 3.74 -8.37 3.39
CA HIS A 27 4.66 -7.24 3.51
C HIS A 27 5.84 -7.37 2.52
N GLU A 28 6.06 -6.31 1.75
CA GLU A 28 7.24 -6.05 0.92
C GLU A 28 7.81 -4.65 1.19
N THR A 29 9.09 -4.40 0.86
CA THR A 29 9.67 -3.06 1.01
C THR A 29 10.61 -2.72 -0.15
N PRO A 30 10.38 -1.61 -0.89
CA PRO A 30 9.26 -0.66 -0.79
C PRO A 30 7.94 -1.25 -1.33
N GLN A 31 6.79 -0.78 -0.82
CA GLN A 31 5.45 -1.26 -1.16
C GLN A 31 4.40 -0.15 -1.05
N VAL A 32 3.37 -0.21 -1.90
CA VAL A 32 2.21 0.69 -1.89
C VAL A 32 0.92 -0.13 -1.91
N LEU A 33 -0.03 0.23 -1.06
CA LEU A 33 -1.37 -0.34 -1.02
C LEU A 33 -2.39 0.79 -1.26
N LEU A 34 -3.38 0.53 -2.11
CA LEU A 34 -4.59 1.34 -2.23
C LEU A 34 -5.70 0.67 -1.42
N ILE A 35 -6.17 1.39 -0.40
CA ILE A 35 -7.20 0.89 0.51
C ILE A 35 -8.51 1.63 0.25
N ARG A 36 -9.61 0.87 0.10
CA ARG A 36 -10.98 1.40 0.04
C ARG A 36 -11.86 0.60 0.99
N GLU A 37 -12.64 1.31 1.81
CA GLU A 37 -13.56 0.69 2.78
C GLU A 37 -12.91 -0.36 3.69
N GLY A 38 -11.63 -0.17 4.03
CA GLY A 38 -10.87 -1.07 4.89
C GLY A 38 -10.19 -2.24 4.16
N GLU A 39 -10.44 -2.41 2.86
CA GLU A 39 -9.88 -3.49 2.05
C GLU A 39 -8.78 -2.98 1.10
N CYS A 40 -7.75 -3.79 0.90
CA CYS A 40 -6.72 -3.49 -0.09
C CYS A 40 -7.23 -3.87 -1.49
N VAL A 41 -7.63 -2.88 -2.28
CA VAL A 41 -8.15 -3.08 -3.64
C VAL A 41 -7.05 -3.13 -4.70
N TRP A 42 -5.85 -2.67 -4.38
CA TRP A 42 -4.68 -2.74 -5.27
C TRP A 42 -3.38 -2.63 -4.45
N ASN A 43 -2.33 -3.33 -4.87
CA ASN A 43 -1.00 -3.19 -4.29
C ASN A 43 0.11 -3.39 -5.33
N THR A 44 1.27 -2.77 -5.11
CA THR A 44 2.49 -2.97 -5.91
C THR A 44 3.73 -2.78 -5.04
N SER A 45 4.89 -3.26 -5.50
CA SER A 45 6.14 -3.22 -4.74
C SER A 45 7.38 -3.07 -5.62
N HIS A 46 8.50 -2.70 -4.99
CA HIS A 46 9.82 -2.63 -5.62
C HIS A 46 9.82 -1.83 -6.94
N ARG A 47 10.27 -2.46 -8.04
CA ARG A 47 10.40 -1.85 -9.37
C ARG A 47 9.05 -1.64 -10.07
N SER A 48 7.99 -2.26 -9.57
CA SER A 48 6.64 -2.11 -10.11
C SER A 48 5.94 -0.86 -9.55
N ILE A 49 6.55 -0.14 -8.61
CA ILE A 49 6.08 1.19 -8.19
C ILE A 49 6.51 2.21 -9.24
N THR A 50 5.63 2.51 -10.18
CA THR A 50 5.84 3.53 -11.22
C THR A 50 4.73 4.57 -11.21
N LEU A 51 5.01 5.77 -11.73
CA LEU A 51 3.99 6.82 -11.85
C LEU A 51 2.78 6.35 -12.67
N GLU A 52 3.01 5.55 -13.70
CA GLU A 52 1.96 4.95 -14.53
C GLU A 52 1.07 4.01 -13.70
N SER A 53 1.69 3.06 -12.97
CA SER A 53 0.96 2.11 -12.12
C SER A 53 0.09 2.80 -11.06
N LEU A 54 0.59 3.90 -10.48
CA LEU A 54 -0.14 4.69 -9.48
C LEU A 54 -1.33 5.42 -10.11
N LYS A 55 -1.14 6.05 -11.28
CA LYS A 55 -2.22 6.74 -12.01
C LYS A 55 -3.31 5.77 -12.41
N GLU A 56 -2.97 4.61 -12.94
CA GLU A 56 -3.94 3.59 -13.31
C GLU A 56 -4.75 3.11 -12.11
N ALA A 57 -4.08 2.87 -10.97
CA ALA A 57 -4.73 2.44 -9.74
C ALA A 57 -5.70 3.49 -9.17
N THR A 58 -5.38 4.79 -9.28
CA THR A 58 -6.22 5.86 -8.71
C THR A 58 -7.30 6.37 -9.66
N THR A 59 -7.19 6.11 -10.97
CA THR A 59 -8.14 6.61 -11.98
C THR A 59 -9.26 5.61 -12.28
N LYS A 60 -9.03 4.31 -12.09
CA LYS A 60 -10.09 3.30 -12.21
C LYS A 60 -11.07 3.44 -11.04
N ASN A 61 -12.25 3.98 -11.33
CA ASN A 61 -13.48 3.85 -10.55
C ASN A 61 -14.43 2.95 -11.33
#